data_AF-A0A6I3DYN0-F1
#
_entry.id   AF-A0A6I3DYN0-F1
#
_cell.length_a   1.000
_cell.length_b   1.000
_cell.length_c   1.000
_cell.angle_alpha   90.00
_cell.angle_beta   90.00
_cell.angle_gamma   90.00
#
_symmetry.space_group_name_H-M   'P 1'
#
loop_
_entity.id
_entity.type
_entity.pdbx_description
1 polymer ?
#
loop_
_entity_poly.entity_id
_entity_poly.type
_entity_poly.pdbx_seq_one_letter_code
_entity_poly.pdbx_strand_id
1 'polypeptide(L)' 'MTSPIRTGETAHSNFPAVSVILPVLNEAMHLKQSIATILSQSYQGEIEVIMAIGPSHDGTIEIAQDISR' A
#
# COMPACT_ATOMS: atom_id res chain seq x y z
N MET A 1 23.18 29.52 -6.29
CA MET A 1 23.53 28.49 -5.29
C MET A 1 22.75 27.24 -5.65
N THR A 2 23.35 26.39 -6.46
CA THR A 2 22.71 25.15 -6.94
C THR A 2 22.92 24.12 -5.86
N SER A 3 21.85 23.63 -5.23
CA SER A 3 21.92 22.52 -4.29
C SER A 3 22.63 21.34 -4.98
N PRO A 4 23.65 20.74 -4.36
CA PRO A 4 24.30 19.58 -4.95
C PRO A 4 23.29 18.44 -5.01
N ILE A 5 23.11 17.88 -6.20
CA ILE A 5 22.45 16.58 -6.37
C ILE A 5 23.26 15.58 -5.54
N ARG A 6 22.65 14.97 -4.53
CA ARG A 6 23.28 13.90 -3.76
C ARG A 6 23.57 12.76 -4.73
N THR A 7 24.84 12.60 -5.07
CA THR A 7 25.38 11.45 -5.79
C THR A 7 24.85 10.19 -5.12
N GLY A 8 24.19 9.33 -5.91
CA GLY A 8 23.42 8.20 -5.43
C GLY A 8 24.14 7.40 -4.34
N GLU A 9 23.54 7.37 -3.16
CA GLU A 9 23.83 6.39 -2.13
C GLU A 9 23.20 5.08 -2.61
N THR A 10 23.84 4.42 -3.59
CA THR A 10 23.40 3.12 -4.14
C THR A 10 23.78 1.98 -3.20
N ALA A 11 23.52 2.12 -1.90
CA ALA A 11 23.26 0.96 -1.07
C ALA A 11 21.77 0.66 -1.24
N HIS A 12 21.39 0.06 -2.37
CA HIS A 12 20.06 -0.56 -2.43
C HIS A 12 20.03 -1.59 -1.29
N SER A 13 19.25 -1.33 -0.25
CA SER A 13 18.99 -2.36 0.74
C SER A 13 18.51 -3.60 0.00
N ASN A 14 18.92 -4.80 0.44
CA ASN A 14 18.43 -6.05 -0.15
C ASN A 14 16.89 -6.14 -0.09
N PHE A 15 16.27 -5.30 0.76
CA PHE A 15 14.84 -5.10 0.87
C PHE A 15 14.54 -3.58 0.92
N PRO A 16 14.30 -2.92 -0.22
CA PRO A 16 13.83 -1.53 -0.23
C PRO A 16 12.46 -1.39 0.44
N ALA A 17 12.11 -0.19 0.91
CA ALA A 17 10.73 0.08 1.30
C ALA A 17 9.82 0.01 0.06
N VAL A 18 8.63 -0.58 0.22
CA VAL A 18 7.65 -0.79 -0.86
C VAL A 18 6.32 -0.15 -0.46
N SER A 19 5.81 0.76 -1.29
CA SER A 19 4.43 1.24 -1.20
C SER A 19 3.57 0.50 -2.21
N VAL A 20 2.52 -0.16 -1.73
CA VAL A 20 1.51 -0.87 -2.54
C VAL A 20 0.30 0.02 -2.71
N ILE A 21 0.04 0.46 -3.93
CA ILE A 21 -1.20 1.19 -4.26
C ILE A 21 -2.24 0.16 -4.67
N LEU A 22 -3.36 0.13 -3.94
CA LEU A 22 -4.48 -0.78 -4.19
C LEU A 22 -5.69 0.02 -4.71
N PRO A 23 -5.93 0.05 -6.03
CA PRO A 23 -7.17 0.58 -6.59
C PRO A 23 -8.35 -0.33 -6.24
N VAL A 24 -9.44 0.24 -5.71
CA VAL A 24 -10.59 -0.53 -5.22
C VAL A 24 -11.89 0.06 -5.75
N LEU A 25 -12.76 -0.80 -6.29
CA LEU A 25 -14.12 -0.44 -6.70
C LEU A 25 -15.03 -1.66 -6.50
N ASN A 26 -16.04 -1.55 -5.64
CA ASN A 26 -17.01 -2.63 -5.35
C ASN A 26 -16.37 -3.97 -4.95
N GLU A 27 -15.46 -3.95 -3.98
CA GLU A 27 -14.70 -5.12 -3.52
C GLU A 27 -14.99 -5.48 -2.06
N ALA A 28 -16.20 -5.21 -1.56
CA ALA A 28 -16.56 -5.49 -0.17
C ALA A 28 -16.29 -6.95 0.23
N MET A 29 -16.45 -7.88 -0.70
CA MET A 29 -16.24 -9.32 -0.46
C MET A 29 -14.77 -9.68 -0.24
N HIS A 30 -13.83 -9.02 -0.93
CA HIS A 30 -12.42 -9.44 -0.97
C HIS A 30 -11.46 -8.47 -0.28
N LEU A 31 -11.86 -7.21 -0.05
CA LEU A 31 -10.97 -6.14 0.42
C LEU A 31 -10.16 -6.54 1.67
N LYS A 32 -10.81 -7.12 2.69
CA LYS A 32 -10.13 -7.59 3.91
C LYS A 32 -9.09 -8.67 3.62
N GLN A 33 -9.42 -9.65 2.77
CA GLN A 33 -8.52 -10.74 2.43
C GLN A 33 -7.33 -10.25 1.59
N SER A 34 -7.57 -9.35 0.64
CA SER A 34 -6.52 -8.76 -0.20
C SER A 34 -5.49 -8.02 0.64
N ILE A 35 -5.95 -7.16 1.56
CA ILE A 35 -5.05 -6.41 2.47
C ILE A 35 -4.30 -7.37 3.40
N ALA A 36 -5.00 -8.34 4.00
CA ALA A 36 -4.35 -9.35 4.84
C ALA A 36 -3.25 -10.11 4.09
N THR A 37 -3.49 -10.46 2.82
CA THR A 37 -2.50 -11.16 1.98
C THR A 37 -1.29 -10.29 1.66
N ILE A 38 -1.48 -9.01 1.39
CA ILE A 38 -0.38 -8.05 1.14
C ILE A 38 0.47 -7.87 2.41
N LEU A 39 -0.17 -7.77 3.57
CA LEU A 39 0.54 -7.56 4.84
C LEU A 39 1.18 -8.84 5.40
N SER A 40 0.72 -10.03 4.99
CA SER A 40 1.27 -11.31 5.43
C SER A 40 2.47 -11.80 4.61
N GLN A 41 3.02 -10.96 3.72
CA GLN A 41 4.17 -11.34 2.89
C GLN A 41 5.43 -11.51 3.74
N SER A 42 6.30 -12.45 3.35
CA SER A 42 7.60 -12.68 3.98
C SER A 42 8.68 -11.70 3.53
N TYR A 43 8.28 -10.52 3.05
CA TYR A 43 9.19 -9.47 2.63
C TYR A 43 9.84 -8.82 3.86
N GLN A 44 11.16 -8.71 3.85
CA GLN A 44 11.91 -8.23 5.03
C GLN A 44 12.05 -6.70 5.07
N GLY A 45 11.57 -5.99 4.05
CA GLY A 45 11.53 -4.54 3.98
C GLY A 45 10.20 -3.99 4.47
N GLU A 46 10.14 -2.67 4.66
CA GLU A 46 8.91 -1.99 5.05
C GLU A 46 7.88 -2.06 3.92
N ILE A 47 6.63 -2.38 4.27
CA ILE A 47 5.48 -2.34 3.37
C ILE A 47 4.49 -1.32 3.88
N GLU A 48 4.08 -0.42 3.00
CA GLU A 48 2.95 0.49 3.18
C GLU A 48 1.85 0.12 2.17
N VAL A 49 0.59 0.19 2.58
CA VAL A 49 -0.56 -0.04 1.68
C VAL A 49 -1.40 1.22 1.60
N ILE A 50 -1.61 1.72 0.38
CA ILE A 50 -2.41 2.91 0.08
C ILE A 50 -3.62 2.46 -0.74
N MET A 51 -4.82 2.59 -0.17
CA MET A 51 -6.07 2.27 -0.88
C MET A 51 -6.58 3.47 -1.67
N ALA A 52 -6.75 3.31 -2.98
CA ALA A 52 -7.38 4.29 -3.86
C ALA A 52 -8.80 3.83 -4.20
N ILE A 53 -9.78 4.28 -3.41
CA ILE A 53 -11.17 3.80 -3.49
C ILE A 53 -11.99 4.69 -4.41
N GLY A 54 -12.57 4.10 -5.46
CA GLY A 54 -13.52 4.75 -6.36
C GLY A 54 -14.93 4.88 -5.76
N PRO A 55 -15.90 5.43 -6.50
CA PRO A 55 -17.29 5.55 -6.04
C PRO A 55 -17.97 4.17 -5.97
N SER A 56 -17.69 3.43 -4.89
CA SER A 56 -18.28 2.12 -4.65
C SER A 56 -19.75 2.23 -4.20
N HIS A 57 -20.55 1.26 -4.61
CA HIS A 57 -21.98 1.15 -4.34
C HIS A 57 -22.33 -0.05 -3.45
N ASP A 58 -21.30 -0.78 -2.99
CA ASP A 58 -21.39 -1.85 -1.99
C ASP A 58 -20.75 -1.40 -0.66
N GLY A 59 -20.55 -2.35 0.27
CA GLY A 59 -19.94 -2.11 1.58
C GLY A 59 -18.43 -1.80 1.57
N THR A 60 -17.81 -1.50 0.43
CA THR A 60 -16.36 -1.30 0.31
C THR A 60 -15.87 -0.16 1.20
N ILE A 61 -16.61 0.96 1.23
CA ILE A 61 -16.17 2.17 1.92
C ILE A 61 -16.18 1.94 3.44
N GLU A 62 -17.23 1.31 3.96
CA GLU A 62 -17.39 0.97 5.37
C GLU A 62 -16.27 0.01 5.81
N ILE A 63 -15.97 -1.00 4.99
CA ILE A 63 -14.89 -1.95 5.26
C ILE A 63 -13.52 -1.25 5.25
N ALA A 64 -13.26 -0.35 4.29
CA ALA A 64 -12.01 0.38 4.24
C ALA A 64 -11.81 1.30 5.46
N GLN A 65 -12.89 1.92 5.95
CA GLN A 65 -12.86 2.73 7.17
C GLN A 65 -12.63 1.86 8.42
N ASP A 66 -13.18 0.65 8.47
CA ASP A 66 -12.93 -0.32 9.55
C ASP A 66 -11.46 -0.77 9.58
N ILE A 67 -10.84 -0.98 8.42
CA ILE A 67 -9.45 -1.43 8.30
C ILE A 67 -8.44 -0.32 8.64
N SER A 68 -8.78 0.94 8.38
CA SER A 68 -7.87 2.09 8.55
C SER A 68 -7.91 2.75 9.94
N ARG A 69 -8.68 2.19 10.88
CA ARG A 69 -8.67 2.58 12.30
C ARG A 69 -7.51 1.95 13.05
#